data_AF-A0AAV2T1T6-F1
#
_entry.id   AF-A0AAV2T1T6-F1
#
_cell.length_a   1.000
_cell.length_b   1.000
_cell.length_c   1.000
_cell.angle_alpha   90.00
_cell.angle_beta   90.00
_cell.angle_gamma   90.00
#
_symmetry.space_group_name_H-M   'P 1'
#
loop_
_entity.id
_entity.type
_entity.pdbx_description
1 polymer ?
#
loop_
_entity_poly.entity_id
_entity_poly.type
_entity_poly.pdbx_seq_one_letter_code
_entity_poly.pdbx_strand_id
1 'polypeptide(L)'
;MVASYGLELKTDLGAHLSDLAPRLHSLSKPPWCLNVCGEGGEYESFTLDCPLFHKRIVVRDSRVVVHSNEELNPTAYLHLTKLSLEDKPVDLVCTSAADLLSMKWRGSSTSVDGRNPFMTPSERLMNLPTKVLEEFASDYADLPVDDDGEDNLSPVVIMNSSAMLAAGSQSAIKGRPYLTPCYTGTACFTGDAADGVKEAFWGAIKTLQNHLIANGISLNHIIQCIVCLNQPMSADLYSALDEVYASVFSLPWENQTGVQESEEQRLFPPTRVCIAVSRPCEESQPGTDKEIVSVGIAAVVYPCSGQPPLSGGARGMHVRSLSHWAPASIGPYSQAISVTVNRAELSSTKVADGGPNEELSFSVYSGQIGMIPELMTLPSDGETECWLAVRHCHRVIKVVSPKLWQTLFVGICYGTSVTSLTQARQIFHKAVCSLWGRQHNDDLSREQNECFCTTRVIWALVSDLPMHAAVEWQTFTLSRLDASRHTSPIRFSTTTADVPNLTGAPLMLCIERCLGSTNFDGCVIPVVGFLNEKTVAAGVFFQY
;
A
#
# COMPACT_ATOMS: atom_id res chain seq x y z
N MET A 1 5.14 -29.04 -15.49
CA MET A 1 5.91 -29.59 -14.34
C MET A 1 5.02 -29.57 -13.10
N VAL A 2 5.29 -30.40 -12.10
CA VAL A 2 4.76 -30.29 -10.73
C VAL A 2 5.95 -30.43 -9.78
N ALA A 3 6.03 -29.56 -8.77
CA ALA A 3 7.13 -29.49 -7.81
C ALA A 3 6.67 -28.89 -6.45
N SER A 4 5.48 -29.24 -5.96
CA SER A 4 4.94 -28.66 -4.74
C SER A 4 4.19 -29.66 -3.87
N TYR A 5 4.18 -29.39 -2.57
CA TYR A 5 3.43 -30.15 -1.59
C TYR A 5 1.92 -30.02 -1.84
N GLY A 6 1.22 -31.15 -1.83
CA GLY A 6 -0.22 -31.23 -2.11
C GLY A 6 -0.58 -31.49 -3.57
N LEU A 7 0.35 -31.31 -4.52
CA LEU A 7 0.15 -31.73 -5.91
C LEU A 7 0.64 -33.17 -6.11
N GLU A 8 -0.18 -33.98 -6.76
CA GLU A 8 0.05 -35.42 -6.92
C GLU A 8 0.45 -35.75 -8.37
N LEU A 9 1.60 -36.44 -8.54
CA LEU A 9 2.12 -36.77 -9.88
C LEU A 9 1.17 -37.59 -10.75
N LYS A 10 0.29 -38.40 -10.13
CA LYS A 10 -0.61 -39.30 -10.88
C LYS A 10 -1.87 -38.61 -11.37
N THR A 11 -2.34 -37.59 -10.66
CA THR A 11 -3.63 -36.93 -10.95
C THR A 11 -3.44 -35.55 -11.56
N ASP A 12 -2.39 -34.84 -11.17
CA ASP A 12 -2.25 -33.41 -11.46
C ASP A 12 -1.28 -33.16 -12.62
N LEU A 13 -0.25 -34.02 -12.79
CA LEU A 13 0.71 -33.89 -13.88
C LEU A 13 0.05 -34.24 -15.23
N GLY A 14 -0.06 -33.25 -16.11
CA GLY A 14 -0.70 -33.41 -17.43
C GLY A 14 -2.19 -33.15 -17.45
N ALA A 15 -2.80 -32.84 -16.29
CA ALA A 15 -4.18 -32.39 -16.24
C ALA A 15 -4.34 -31.04 -16.95
N HIS A 16 -5.53 -30.80 -17.51
CA HIS A 16 -5.87 -29.46 -17.99
C HIS A 16 -6.02 -28.52 -16.79
N LEU A 17 -5.52 -27.30 -16.91
CA LEU A 17 -5.61 -26.31 -15.84
C LEU A 17 -7.07 -26.00 -15.45
N SER A 18 -8.00 -26.10 -16.40
CA SER A 18 -9.45 -25.99 -16.14
C SER A 18 -9.96 -27.02 -15.14
N ASP A 19 -9.42 -28.23 -15.19
CA ASP A 19 -9.84 -29.34 -14.35
C ASP A 19 -9.15 -29.27 -12.98
N LEU A 20 -7.94 -28.71 -12.96
CA LEU A 20 -7.13 -28.55 -11.76
C LEU A 20 -7.51 -27.31 -10.93
N ALA A 21 -8.15 -26.30 -11.53
CA ALA A 21 -8.43 -25.02 -10.87
C ALA A 21 -9.15 -25.15 -9.51
N PRO A 22 -10.21 -25.97 -9.33
CA PRO A 22 -10.85 -26.15 -8.02
C PRO A 22 -9.89 -26.73 -6.96
N ARG A 23 -9.00 -27.64 -7.38
CA ARG A 23 -7.99 -28.24 -6.50
C ARG A 23 -6.92 -27.21 -6.13
N LEU A 24 -6.44 -26.41 -7.08
CA LEU A 24 -5.48 -25.33 -6.79
C LEU A 24 -6.05 -24.35 -5.75
N HIS A 25 -7.32 -23.96 -5.87
CA HIS A 25 -8.00 -23.12 -4.88
C HIS A 25 -8.17 -23.80 -3.50
N SER A 26 -8.31 -25.13 -3.47
CA SER A 26 -8.31 -25.86 -2.19
C SER A 26 -6.93 -25.88 -1.55
N LEU A 27 -5.88 -26.08 -2.36
CA LEU A 27 -4.48 -26.13 -1.91
C LEU A 27 -3.91 -24.75 -1.58
N SER A 28 -4.53 -23.66 -2.03
CA SER A 28 -4.11 -22.32 -1.63
C SER A 28 -4.48 -21.96 -0.21
N LYS A 29 -5.28 -22.80 0.47
CA LYS A 29 -5.67 -22.61 1.86
C LYS A 29 -4.71 -23.36 2.80
N PRO A 30 -4.63 -22.95 4.08
CA PRO A 30 -3.88 -23.71 5.07
C PRO A 30 -4.33 -25.19 5.13
N PRO A 31 -3.41 -26.14 5.38
CA PRO A 31 -1.98 -25.96 5.69
C PRO A 31 -1.04 -25.82 4.47
N TRP A 32 -1.53 -25.97 3.23
CA TRP A 32 -0.66 -26.03 2.04
C TRP A 32 -0.18 -24.67 1.55
N CYS A 33 -1.06 -23.67 1.54
CA CYS A 33 -0.75 -22.28 1.14
C CYS A 33 -0.08 -22.18 -0.26
N LEU A 34 -0.48 -23.03 -1.20
CA LEU A 34 0.04 -23.05 -2.58
C LEU A 34 -0.34 -21.78 -3.36
N ASN A 35 0.58 -21.21 -4.15
CA ASN A 35 0.23 -20.12 -5.06
C ASN A 35 -0.59 -20.68 -6.24
N VAL A 36 -1.86 -20.28 -6.33
CA VAL A 36 -2.80 -20.75 -7.38
C VAL A 36 -2.30 -20.47 -8.79
N CYS A 37 -1.45 -19.46 -8.97
CA CYS A 37 -0.88 -19.10 -10.27
C CYS A 37 0.42 -19.84 -10.59
N GLY A 38 0.98 -20.62 -9.65
CA GLY A 38 2.24 -21.35 -9.82
C GLY A 38 3.49 -20.44 -9.88
N GLU A 39 3.39 -19.20 -9.41
CA GLU A 39 4.49 -18.21 -9.46
C GLU A 39 5.73 -18.65 -8.67
N GLY A 40 5.53 -19.43 -7.60
CA GLY A 40 6.60 -19.99 -6.77
C GLY A 40 7.29 -21.20 -7.39
N GLY A 41 6.95 -21.55 -8.65
CA GLY A 41 7.46 -22.74 -9.33
C GLY A 41 6.76 -24.03 -8.94
N GLU A 42 5.59 -23.94 -8.27
CA GLU A 42 4.86 -25.10 -7.77
C GLU A 42 4.43 -26.06 -8.90
N TYR A 43 4.12 -25.48 -10.05
CA TYR A 43 3.85 -26.21 -11.28
C TYR A 43 4.14 -25.30 -12.48
N GLU A 44 4.27 -25.93 -13.64
CA GLU A 44 4.37 -25.22 -14.92
C GLU A 44 3.33 -25.75 -15.88
N SER A 45 2.75 -24.84 -16.66
CA SER A 45 1.78 -25.16 -17.70
C SER A 45 2.39 -25.00 -19.11
N PHE A 46 1.86 -25.74 -20.07
CA PHE A 46 2.25 -25.66 -21.48
C PHE A 46 1.03 -25.40 -22.35
N THR A 47 0.99 -24.23 -23.01
CA THR A 47 -0.16 -23.79 -23.80
C THR A 47 -0.19 -24.51 -25.16
N LEU A 48 -1.12 -25.45 -25.32
CA LEU A 48 -1.29 -26.22 -26.56
C LEU A 48 -2.03 -25.46 -27.67
N ASP A 49 -2.97 -24.60 -27.28
CA ASP A 49 -3.75 -23.78 -28.22
C ASP A 49 -4.09 -22.44 -27.57
N CYS A 50 -4.13 -21.40 -28.40
CA CYS A 50 -4.49 -20.03 -28.04
C CYS A 50 -5.19 -19.40 -29.26
N PRO A 51 -6.20 -18.53 -29.08
CA PRO A 51 -6.84 -17.81 -30.18
C PRO A 51 -5.88 -17.07 -31.12
N LEU A 52 -4.72 -16.65 -30.63
CA LEU A 52 -3.67 -16.00 -31.43
C LEU A 52 -2.85 -16.97 -32.29
N PHE A 53 -2.94 -18.28 -32.05
CA PHE A 53 -2.20 -19.26 -32.81
C PHE A 53 -2.91 -19.60 -34.12
N HIS A 54 -2.15 -19.64 -35.22
CA HIS A 54 -2.64 -20.07 -36.54
C HIS A 54 -2.80 -21.59 -36.65
N LYS A 55 -2.04 -22.34 -35.83
CA LYS A 55 -2.10 -23.80 -35.72
C LYS A 55 -2.12 -24.19 -34.25
N ARG A 56 -2.77 -25.31 -33.91
CA ARG A 56 -2.71 -25.87 -32.55
C ARG A 56 -1.62 -26.93 -32.44
N ILE A 57 -1.03 -27.04 -31.25
CA ILE A 57 -0.03 -28.06 -30.93
C ILE A 57 -0.76 -29.28 -30.41
N VAL A 58 -0.55 -30.43 -31.05
CA VAL A 58 -1.08 -31.73 -30.61
C VAL A 58 0.04 -32.60 -30.11
N VAL A 59 -0.05 -32.98 -28.83
CA VAL A 59 0.84 -33.94 -28.21
C VAL A 59 0.46 -35.34 -28.69
N ARG A 60 1.37 -36.01 -29.40
CA ARG A 60 1.17 -37.39 -29.91
C ARG A 60 1.76 -38.42 -28.97
N ASP A 61 2.86 -38.07 -28.34
CA ASP A 61 3.55 -38.92 -27.38
C ASP A 61 4.20 -38.04 -26.30
N SER A 62 4.21 -38.55 -25.08
CA SER A 62 4.84 -37.92 -23.93
C SER A 62 5.20 -38.97 -22.90
N ARG A 63 6.20 -38.69 -22.08
CA ARG A 63 6.58 -39.54 -20.95
C ARG A 63 6.78 -38.71 -19.70
N VAL A 64 6.45 -39.29 -18.56
CA VAL A 64 6.73 -38.68 -17.25
C VAL A 64 8.21 -38.89 -16.93
N VAL A 65 8.89 -37.80 -16.56
CA VAL A 65 10.24 -37.83 -16.02
C VAL A 65 10.17 -37.38 -14.57
N VAL A 66 10.46 -38.31 -13.66
CA VAL A 66 10.52 -38.05 -12.22
C VAL A 66 11.95 -37.63 -11.87
N HIS A 67 12.11 -36.41 -11.36
CA HIS A 67 13.39 -35.88 -10.93
C HIS A 67 13.66 -36.22 -9.47
N SER A 68 12.66 -36.03 -8.60
CA SER A 68 12.65 -36.49 -7.22
C SER A 68 11.28 -37.06 -6.88
N ASN A 69 11.24 -38.14 -6.11
CA ASN A 69 10.00 -38.78 -5.65
C ASN A 69 9.95 -38.77 -4.12
N GLU A 70 10.21 -37.60 -3.54
CA GLU A 70 10.09 -37.37 -2.11
C GLU A 70 8.60 -37.30 -1.73
N GLU A 71 8.24 -37.86 -0.58
CA GLU A 71 6.85 -38.04 -0.15
C GLU A 71 6.13 -36.69 0.09
N LEU A 72 6.89 -35.62 0.33
CA LEU A 72 6.39 -34.28 0.64
C LEU A 72 6.50 -33.27 -0.52
N ASN A 73 7.26 -33.57 -1.57
CA ASN A 73 7.61 -32.60 -2.62
C ASN A 73 8.06 -33.34 -3.89
N PRO A 74 7.21 -34.22 -4.45
CA PRO A 74 7.56 -34.94 -5.64
C PRO A 74 7.76 -33.95 -6.80
N THR A 75 8.90 -34.03 -7.46
CA THR A 75 9.24 -33.19 -8.61
C THR A 75 9.24 -34.03 -9.87
N ALA A 76 8.30 -33.76 -10.77
CA ALA A 76 8.25 -34.42 -12.07
C ALA A 76 7.72 -33.49 -13.16
N TYR A 77 8.05 -33.82 -14.40
CA TYR A 77 7.55 -33.10 -15.56
C TYR A 77 7.18 -34.05 -16.69
N LEU A 78 6.31 -33.58 -17.57
CA LEU A 78 6.01 -34.26 -18.82
C LEU A 78 7.05 -33.87 -19.86
N HIS A 79 7.82 -34.86 -20.30
CA HIS A 79 8.65 -34.72 -21.48
C HIS A 79 7.80 -35.03 -22.70
N LEU A 80 7.41 -33.99 -23.43
CA LEU A 80 6.64 -34.09 -24.68
C LEU A 80 7.58 -34.57 -25.81
N THR A 81 7.56 -35.87 -26.11
CA THR A 81 8.51 -36.53 -27.03
C THR A 81 8.12 -36.37 -28.49
N LYS A 82 6.82 -36.28 -28.79
CA LYS A 82 6.32 -36.13 -30.15
C LYS A 82 5.18 -35.12 -30.20
N LEU A 83 5.42 -34.02 -30.91
CA LEU A 83 4.45 -32.97 -31.17
C LEU A 83 4.12 -32.90 -32.66
N SER A 84 2.90 -32.52 -32.99
CA SER A 84 2.49 -32.20 -34.36
C SER A 84 1.67 -30.91 -34.37
N LEU A 85 1.71 -30.17 -35.48
CA LEU A 85 0.87 -28.99 -35.67
C LEU A 85 -0.36 -29.36 -36.49
N GLU A 86 -1.52 -28.90 -36.06
CA GLU A 86 -2.78 -29.01 -36.82
C GLU A 86 -3.28 -27.61 -37.19
N ASP A 87 -3.68 -27.45 -38.46
CA ASP A 87 -4.29 -26.21 -38.94
C ASP A 87 -5.61 -25.94 -38.23
N LYS A 88 -5.80 -24.68 -37.86
CA LYS A 88 -7.06 -24.20 -37.28
C LYS A 88 -7.95 -23.61 -38.39
N PRO A 89 -9.27 -23.74 -38.26
CA PRO A 89 -10.20 -22.93 -39.05
C PRO A 89 -9.88 -21.45 -38.89
N VAL A 90 -9.89 -20.69 -40.01
CA VAL A 90 -9.50 -19.27 -40.04
C VAL A 90 -10.39 -18.42 -39.13
N ASP A 91 -11.66 -18.80 -38.96
CA ASP A 91 -12.63 -18.16 -38.07
C ASP A 91 -12.33 -18.33 -36.58
N LEU A 92 -11.41 -19.23 -36.20
CA LEU A 92 -10.97 -19.44 -34.82
C LEU A 92 -9.65 -18.73 -34.49
N VAL A 93 -9.04 -18.04 -35.44
CA VAL A 93 -7.77 -17.33 -35.27
C VAL A 93 -8.03 -15.84 -35.13
N CYS A 94 -7.69 -15.27 -33.98
CA CYS A 94 -7.72 -13.84 -33.76
C CYS A 94 -6.45 -13.21 -34.34
N THR A 95 -6.62 -12.28 -35.27
CA THR A 95 -5.53 -11.56 -35.96
C THR A 95 -5.44 -10.10 -35.56
N SER A 96 -6.46 -9.58 -34.88
CA SER A 96 -6.54 -8.21 -34.40
C SER A 96 -7.01 -8.11 -32.95
N ALA A 97 -6.78 -6.96 -32.32
CA ALA A 97 -7.37 -6.65 -31.01
C ALA A 97 -8.90 -6.64 -31.05
N ALA A 98 -9.50 -6.23 -32.18
CA ALA A 98 -10.95 -6.26 -32.37
C ALA A 98 -11.48 -7.70 -32.36
N ASP A 99 -10.74 -8.64 -32.96
CA ASP A 99 -11.11 -10.06 -32.94
C ASP A 99 -11.12 -10.57 -31.49
N LEU A 100 -10.06 -10.28 -30.72
CA LEU A 100 -9.98 -10.64 -29.30
C LEU A 100 -11.12 -10.04 -28.48
N LEU A 101 -11.41 -8.74 -28.68
CA LEU A 101 -12.50 -8.05 -27.98
C LEU A 101 -13.89 -8.51 -28.44
N SER A 102 -14.03 -9.14 -29.61
CA SER A 102 -15.30 -9.72 -30.05
C SER A 102 -15.53 -11.14 -29.52
N MET A 103 -14.50 -11.74 -28.92
CA MET A 103 -14.57 -13.12 -28.44
C MET A 103 -15.66 -13.30 -27.40
N LYS A 104 -16.25 -14.49 -27.43
CA LYS A 104 -17.17 -14.97 -26.39
C LYS A 104 -16.55 -16.19 -25.76
N TRP A 105 -16.57 -16.23 -24.43
CA TRP A 105 -16.14 -17.41 -23.70
C TRP A 105 -16.95 -18.62 -24.18
N ARG A 106 -16.25 -19.65 -24.66
CA ARG A 106 -16.85 -20.93 -25.01
C ARG A 106 -16.71 -21.82 -23.78
N GLY A 107 -17.69 -21.75 -22.88
CA GLY A 107 -17.73 -22.64 -21.71
C GLY A 107 -17.76 -24.11 -22.12
N SER A 108 -17.26 -24.99 -21.25
CA SER A 108 -17.56 -26.43 -21.37
C SER A 108 -19.08 -26.62 -21.25
N SER A 109 -19.59 -27.69 -21.85
CA SER A 109 -20.95 -27.94 -22.36
C SER A 109 -22.16 -27.79 -21.42
N THR A 110 -22.07 -27.13 -20.26
CA THR A 110 -23.17 -26.96 -19.31
C THR A 110 -23.43 -25.53 -18.85
N SER A 111 -22.60 -24.53 -19.20
CA SER A 111 -22.94 -23.12 -18.96
C SER A 111 -22.42 -22.23 -20.09
N VAL A 112 -23.37 -21.70 -20.88
CA VAL A 112 -23.11 -20.65 -21.86
C VAL A 112 -23.03 -19.32 -21.12
N ASP A 113 -21.93 -19.07 -20.40
CA ASP A 113 -21.67 -17.71 -19.94
C ASP A 113 -21.01 -16.98 -21.11
N GLY A 114 -21.85 -16.38 -21.98
CA GLY A 114 -21.45 -15.63 -23.18
C GLY A 114 -20.73 -14.31 -22.87
N ARG A 115 -19.93 -14.28 -21.81
CA ARG A 115 -19.13 -13.13 -21.39
C ARG A 115 -17.95 -12.95 -22.33
N ASN A 116 -17.58 -11.70 -22.50
CA ASN A 116 -16.36 -11.34 -23.20
C ASN A 116 -15.18 -11.56 -22.25
N PRO A 117 -14.21 -12.43 -22.58
CA PRO A 117 -13.05 -12.66 -21.72
C PRO A 117 -12.09 -11.46 -21.69
N PHE A 118 -12.14 -10.59 -22.69
CA PHE A 118 -11.30 -9.41 -22.80
C PHE A 118 -12.14 -8.15 -22.66
N MET A 119 -11.58 -7.15 -21.99
CA MET A 119 -12.17 -5.83 -21.87
C MET A 119 -11.07 -4.80 -22.01
N THR A 120 -11.34 -3.75 -22.77
CA THR A 120 -10.47 -2.58 -22.84
C THR A 120 -10.49 -1.82 -21.51
N PRO A 121 -9.44 -1.04 -21.20
CA PRO A 121 -9.46 -0.12 -20.06
C PRO A 121 -10.67 0.81 -20.11
N SER A 122 -11.00 1.38 -21.27
CA SER A 122 -12.17 2.26 -21.44
C SER A 122 -13.49 1.59 -21.08
N GLU A 123 -13.72 0.34 -21.52
CA GLU A 123 -14.92 -0.43 -21.14
C GLU A 123 -14.99 -0.72 -19.64
N ARG A 124 -13.85 -0.96 -18.97
CA ARG A 124 -13.81 -1.13 -17.51
C ARG A 124 -14.18 0.14 -16.76
N LEU A 125 -13.89 1.31 -17.33
CA LEU A 125 -14.18 2.61 -16.70
C LEU A 125 -15.65 3.04 -16.85
N MET A 126 -16.35 2.64 -17.92
CA MET A 126 -17.73 3.10 -18.22
C MET A 126 -18.73 2.90 -17.07
N ASN A 127 -18.56 1.86 -16.24
CA ASN A 127 -19.42 1.57 -15.09
C ASN A 127 -18.63 1.48 -13.78
N LEU A 128 -17.52 2.22 -13.69
CA LEU A 128 -16.61 2.15 -12.56
C LEU A 128 -17.32 2.32 -11.20
N PRO A 129 -18.15 3.37 -10.96
CA PRO A 129 -18.80 3.55 -9.66
C PRO A 129 -19.61 2.32 -9.22
N THR A 130 -20.45 1.79 -10.11
CA THR A 130 -21.26 0.60 -9.84
C THR A 130 -20.38 -0.61 -9.55
N LYS A 131 -19.32 -0.82 -10.35
CA LYS A 131 -18.42 -1.96 -10.19
C LYS A 131 -17.59 -1.89 -8.90
N VAL A 132 -17.17 -0.69 -8.47
CA VAL A 132 -16.49 -0.52 -7.18
C VAL A 132 -17.45 -0.85 -6.03
N LEU A 133 -18.69 -0.38 -6.08
CA LEU A 133 -19.67 -0.65 -5.04
C LEU A 133 -20.04 -2.14 -4.96
N GLU A 134 -20.23 -2.80 -6.10
CA GLU A 134 -20.45 -4.25 -6.16
C GLU A 134 -19.27 -5.04 -5.58
N GLU A 135 -18.03 -4.66 -5.95
CA GLU A 135 -16.81 -5.28 -5.42
C GLU A 135 -16.72 -5.12 -3.90
N PHE A 136 -16.92 -3.91 -3.39
CA PHE A 136 -16.80 -3.64 -1.97
C PHE A 136 -17.89 -4.34 -1.16
N ALA A 137 -19.12 -4.38 -1.69
CA ALA A 137 -20.23 -5.08 -1.04
C ALA A 137 -20.03 -6.60 -1.01
N SER A 138 -19.51 -7.18 -2.09
CA SER A 138 -19.15 -8.60 -2.14
C SER A 138 -18.07 -8.91 -1.10
N ASP A 139 -16.99 -8.12 -1.08
CA ASP A 139 -15.88 -8.32 -0.15
C ASP A 139 -16.29 -8.09 1.31
N TYR A 140 -17.24 -7.19 1.56
CA TYR A 140 -17.86 -7.01 2.88
C TYR A 140 -18.69 -8.23 3.30
N ALA A 141 -19.49 -8.79 2.39
CA ALA A 141 -20.32 -9.96 2.67
C ALA A 141 -19.51 -11.23 2.92
N ASP A 142 -18.30 -11.32 2.33
CA ASP A 142 -17.36 -12.42 2.51
C ASP A 142 -16.49 -12.29 3.78
N LEU A 143 -16.67 -11.24 4.58
CA LEU A 143 -15.95 -11.09 5.84
C LEU A 143 -16.30 -12.23 6.81
N PRO A 144 -15.31 -12.77 7.55
CA PRO A 144 -15.59 -13.75 8.59
C PRO A 144 -16.48 -13.14 9.67
N VAL A 145 -17.47 -13.89 10.14
CA VAL A 145 -18.31 -13.50 11.28
C VAL A 145 -17.42 -13.43 12.52
N ASP A 146 -17.40 -12.28 13.17
CA ASP A 146 -16.68 -12.12 14.44
C ASP A 146 -17.35 -12.98 15.53
N ASP A 147 -16.55 -13.77 16.25
CA ASP A 147 -16.99 -14.40 17.50
C ASP A 147 -17.03 -13.30 18.57
N ASP A 148 -18.18 -13.11 19.22
CA ASP A 148 -18.50 -12.00 20.15
C ASP A 148 -17.71 -12.04 21.48
N GLY A 149 -16.39 -12.19 21.41
CA GLY A 149 -15.51 -12.07 22.56
C GLY A 149 -15.27 -10.60 22.93
N GLU A 150 -15.85 -10.14 24.04
CA GLU A 150 -15.44 -8.88 24.68
C GLU A 150 -13.98 -8.98 25.15
N ASP A 151 -13.07 -8.50 24.31
CA ASP A 151 -11.64 -8.51 24.58
C ASP A 151 -11.16 -7.14 25.09
N ASN A 152 -10.91 -7.05 26.39
CA ASN A 152 -10.30 -5.88 27.05
C ASN A 152 -8.80 -5.77 26.68
N LEU A 153 -8.47 -5.26 25.50
CA LEU A 153 -7.09 -5.13 25.03
C LEU A 153 -6.54 -3.71 25.16
N SER A 154 -5.31 -3.60 25.66
CA SER A 154 -4.58 -2.32 25.72
C SER A 154 -4.19 -1.84 24.31
N PRO A 155 -4.25 -0.52 24.02
CA PRO A 155 -4.02 0.04 22.69
C PRO A 155 -2.56 -0.14 22.21
N VAL A 156 -2.36 -0.29 20.90
CA VAL A 156 -1.03 -0.01 20.30
C VAL A 156 -0.76 1.47 20.42
N VAL A 157 0.30 1.80 21.17
CA VAL A 157 0.79 3.18 21.28
C VAL A 157 1.94 3.32 20.30
N ILE A 158 1.69 4.00 19.18
CA ILE A 158 2.76 4.60 18.36
C ILE A 158 3.46 5.64 19.25
N MET A 159 4.78 5.81 19.26
CA MET A 159 5.44 6.82 20.12
C MET A 159 5.99 8.01 19.31
N ASN A 160 6.38 9.09 19.99
CA ASN A 160 7.00 10.30 19.44
C ASN A 160 8.47 10.34 19.86
N SER A 161 9.31 11.00 19.06
CA SER A 161 10.76 11.02 19.22
C SER A 161 11.25 11.52 20.57
N SER A 162 10.50 12.37 21.25
CA SER A 162 11.02 13.09 22.42
C SER A 162 10.68 12.43 23.74
N ALA A 163 9.56 11.68 23.80
CA ALA A 163 9.35 10.65 24.81
C ALA A 163 10.46 9.57 24.76
N MET A 164 11.06 9.32 23.60
CA MET A 164 12.20 8.41 23.43
C MET A 164 13.50 9.00 23.98
N LEU A 165 13.79 10.27 23.69
CA LEU A 165 14.96 10.99 24.22
C LEU A 165 14.90 11.09 25.75
N ALA A 166 13.71 11.24 26.33
CA ALA A 166 13.51 11.24 27.78
C ALA A 166 13.62 9.83 28.41
N ALA A 167 13.30 8.76 27.67
CA ALA A 167 13.31 7.38 28.18
C ALA A 167 14.71 6.76 28.28
N GLY A 168 15.74 7.34 27.65
CA GLY A 168 17.16 7.02 27.87
C GLY A 168 17.63 5.58 27.61
N SER A 169 16.75 4.66 27.19
CA SER A 169 17.04 3.23 27.00
C SER A 169 16.44 2.71 25.70
N GLN A 170 17.28 2.15 24.82
CA GLN A 170 16.89 1.41 23.62
C GLN A 170 15.85 0.30 23.89
N SER A 171 15.72 -0.18 25.14
CA SER A 171 14.74 -1.23 25.47
C SER A 171 13.29 -0.72 25.54
N ALA A 172 13.06 0.59 25.72
CA ALA A 172 11.71 1.14 25.86
C ALA A 172 10.96 1.30 24.51
N ILE A 173 11.70 1.20 23.41
CA ILE A 173 11.29 1.55 22.05
C ILE A 173 10.93 0.31 21.22
N LYS A 174 11.51 -0.84 21.59
CA LYS A 174 11.37 -2.08 20.83
C LYS A 174 9.92 -2.55 20.81
N GLY A 175 9.47 -2.97 19.64
CA GLY A 175 8.12 -3.49 19.41
C GLY A 175 7.06 -2.41 19.25
N ARG A 176 7.43 -1.12 19.13
CA ARG A 176 6.48 -0.01 18.95
C ARG A 176 6.84 0.82 17.71
N PRO A 177 5.90 1.02 16.76
CA PRO A 177 6.15 1.94 15.67
C PRO A 177 6.18 3.38 16.18
N TYR A 178 6.96 4.25 15.55
CA TYR A 178 7.00 5.68 15.86
C TYR A 178 7.24 6.48 14.58
N LEU A 179 6.86 7.76 14.58
CA LEU A 179 7.11 8.67 13.47
C LEU A 179 8.26 9.62 13.84
N THR A 180 9.28 9.73 12.97
CA THR A 180 10.35 10.71 13.15
C THR A 180 9.85 12.12 12.90
N PRO A 181 10.55 13.17 13.40
CA PRO A 181 10.40 14.51 12.88
C PRO A 181 10.55 14.54 11.35
N CYS A 182 10.01 15.58 10.72
CA CYS A 182 10.27 15.86 9.32
C CYS A 182 11.63 16.55 9.20
N TYR A 183 12.61 15.87 8.63
CA TYR A 183 13.94 16.43 8.38
C TYR A 183 13.95 17.10 7.03
N THR A 184 14.30 18.39 6.99
CA THR A 184 14.30 19.19 5.76
C THR A 184 15.73 19.52 5.35
N GLY A 185 16.07 19.26 4.10
CA GLY A 185 17.25 19.80 3.46
C GLY A 185 16.86 20.90 2.48
N THR A 186 17.77 21.86 2.29
CA THR A 186 17.57 23.00 1.41
C THR A 186 18.76 23.13 0.45
N ALA A 187 18.48 23.60 -0.76
CA ALA A 187 19.50 23.89 -1.76
C ALA A 187 19.10 25.13 -2.55
N CYS A 188 20.10 25.95 -2.88
CA CYS A 188 19.92 27.07 -3.79
C CYS A 188 20.32 26.62 -5.19
N PHE A 189 19.53 26.95 -6.20
CA PHE A 189 19.84 26.61 -7.59
C PHE A 189 19.76 27.83 -8.50
N THR A 190 20.41 27.72 -9.66
CA THR A 190 20.33 28.70 -10.75
C THR A 190 20.16 27.92 -12.05
N GLY A 191 18.94 27.86 -12.57
CA GLY A 191 18.62 27.05 -13.75
C GLY A 191 17.88 25.77 -13.39
N ASP A 192 18.56 24.62 -13.47
CA ASP A 192 17.93 23.30 -13.31
C ASP A 192 17.56 23.02 -11.84
N ALA A 193 16.26 22.98 -11.55
CA ALA A 193 15.73 22.66 -10.24
C ALA A 193 15.96 21.19 -9.83
N ALA A 194 16.21 20.29 -10.78
CA ALA A 194 16.43 18.86 -10.50
C ALA A 194 17.66 18.63 -9.62
N ASP A 195 18.78 19.31 -9.91
CA ASP A 195 19.99 19.21 -9.10
C ASP A 195 19.76 19.77 -7.68
N GLY A 196 19.01 20.86 -7.57
CA GLY A 196 18.59 21.42 -6.29
C GLY A 196 17.73 20.45 -5.48
N VAL A 197 16.79 19.74 -6.13
CA VAL A 197 16.00 18.67 -5.50
C VAL A 197 16.90 17.55 -5.00
N LYS A 198 17.87 17.10 -5.80
CA LYS A 198 18.80 16.04 -5.39
C LYS A 198 19.62 16.44 -4.17
N GLU A 199 20.21 17.63 -4.19
CA GLU A 199 21.03 18.14 -3.09
C GLU A 199 20.22 18.31 -1.80
N ALA A 200 19.06 18.98 -1.90
CA ALA A 200 18.16 19.18 -0.77
C ALA A 200 17.71 17.84 -0.18
N PHE A 201 17.34 16.87 -1.02
CA PHE A 201 16.86 15.59 -0.54
C PHE A 201 17.97 14.74 0.11
N TRP A 202 19.19 14.78 -0.43
CA TRP A 202 20.35 14.16 0.22
C TRP A 202 20.63 14.75 1.60
N GLY A 203 20.52 16.07 1.76
CA GLY A 203 20.65 16.74 3.05
C GLY A 203 19.62 16.24 4.07
N ALA A 204 18.36 16.09 3.65
CA ALA A 204 17.28 15.56 4.46
C ALA A 204 17.53 14.11 4.89
N ILE A 205 17.86 13.23 3.93
CA ILE A 205 18.15 11.81 4.19
C ILE A 205 19.33 11.63 5.13
N LYS A 206 20.41 12.39 4.94
CA LYS A 206 21.60 12.31 5.80
C LYS A 206 21.27 12.66 7.25
N THR A 207 20.41 13.66 7.44
CA THR A 207 19.95 14.06 8.78
C THR A 207 19.10 12.97 9.44
N LEU A 208 18.17 12.37 8.69
CA LEU A 208 17.40 11.20 9.14
C LEU A 208 18.32 10.02 9.50
N GLN A 209 19.27 9.67 8.63
CA GLN A 209 20.24 8.60 8.86
C GLN A 209 21.06 8.82 10.12
N ASN A 210 21.60 10.03 10.31
CA ASN A 210 22.36 10.38 11.50
C ASN A 210 21.52 10.23 12.78
N HIS A 211 20.25 10.63 12.73
CA HIS A 211 19.33 10.46 13.86
C HIS A 211 19.09 8.97 14.18
N LEU A 212 18.86 8.13 13.17
CA LEU A 212 18.66 6.69 13.38
C LEU A 212 19.93 6.00 13.90
N ILE A 213 21.09 6.31 13.31
CA ILE A 213 22.40 5.77 13.73
C ILE A 213 22.71 6.15 15.18
N ALA A 214 22.47 7.41 15.57
CA ALA A 214 22.66 7.88 16.94
C ALA A 214 21.82 7.09 17.97
N ASN A 215 20.71 6.47 17.52
CA ASN A 215 19.84 5.64 18.33
C ASN A 215 20.06 4.13 18.10
N GLY A 216 21.05 3.74 17.30
CA GLY A 216 21.35 2.34 16.97
C GLY A 216 20.28 1.65 16.12
N ILE A 217 19.52 2.42 15.33
CA ILE A 217 18.46 1.93 14.45
C ILE A 217 18.97 1.95 13.01
N SER A 218 18.81 0.84 12.29
CA SER A 218 19.16 0.77 10.85
C SER A 218 18.01 1.24 9.96
N LEU A 219 18.32 1.62 8.72
CA LEU A 219 17.33 2.03 7.72
C LEU A 219 16.31 0.93 7.40
N ASN A 220 16.66 -0.35 7.58
CA ASN A 220 15.77 -1.48 7.36
C ASN A 220 14.63 -1.59 8.41
N HIS A 221 14.60 -0.68 9.39
CA HIS A 221 13.48 -0.50 10.32
C HIS A 221 12.47 0.55 9.87
N ILE A 222 12.74 1.31 8.80
CA ILE A 222 11.77 2.24 8.23
C ILE A 222 10.72 1.44 7.46
N ILE A 223 9.44 1.59 7.80
CA ILE A 223 8.33 0.90 7.11
C ILE A 223 7.54 1.85 6.19
N GLN A 224 7.62 3.16 6.41
CA GLN A 224 7.03 4.18 5.53
C GLN A 224 7.88 5.45 5.51
N CYS A 225 8.01 6.07 4.35
CA CYS A 225 8.53 7.42 4.17
C CYS A 225 7.41 8.37 3.71
N ILE A 226 7.35 9.56 4.30
CA ILE A 226 6.52 10.67 3.86
C ILE A 226 7.47 11.74 3.35
N VAL A 227 7.42 12.02 2.06
CA VAL A 227 8.30 12.98 1.40
C VAL A 227 7.48 14.21 1.00
N CYS A 228 7.96 15.39 1.36
CA CYS A 228 7.35 16.65 0.96
C CYS A 228 8.38 17.55 0.27
N LEU A 229 8.01 18.20 -0.83
CA LEU A 229 8.87 19.19 -1.50
C LEU A 229 8.14 20.49 -1.77
N ASN A 230 8.89 21.59 -1.86
CA ASN A 230 8.32 22.91 -2.14
C ASN A 230 8.19 23.25 -3.65
N GLN A 231 8.52 22.29 -4.52
CA GLN A 231 8.48 22.43 -5.96
C GLN A 231 7.28 21.69 -6.57
N PRO A 232 6.80 22.09 -7.77
CA PRO A 232 5.79 21.33 -8.52
C PRO A 232 6.28 19.90 -8.83
N MET A 233 5.35 18.95 -8.90
CA MET A 233 5.63 17.54 -9.17
C MET A 233 5.76 17.27 -10.68
N SER A 234 6.60 18.04 -11.38
CA SER A 234 6.91 17.76 -12.78
C SER A 234 7.68 16.45 -12.92
N ALA A 235 7.60 15.82 -14.09
CA ALA A 235 8.24 14.52 -14.34
C ALA A 235 9.76 14.54 -14.07
N ASP A 236 10.44 15.62 -14.43
CA ASP A 236 11.89 15.76 -14.23
C ASP A 236 12.26 15.86 -12.75
N LEU A 237 11.50 16.64 -11.97
CA LEU A 237 11.74 16.80 -10.54
C LEU A 237 11.37 15.54 -9.75
N TYR A 238 10.29 14.86 -10.14
CA TYR A 238 9.93 13.58 -9.55
C TYR A 238 10.98 12.51 -9.85
N SER A 239 11.50 12.46 -11.07
CA SER A 239 12.61 11.57 -11.45
C SER A 239 13.88 11.85 -10.63
N ALA A 240 14.23 13.12 -10.43
CA ALA A 240 15.36 13.52 -9.60
C ALA A 240 15.21 13.10 -8.13
N LEU A 241 13.99 13.23 -7.58
CA LEU A 241 13.64 12.75 -6.24
C LEU A 241 13.74 11.22 -6.16
N ASP A 242 13.19 10.51 -7.16
CA ASP A 242 13.22 9.06 -7.25
C ASP A 242 14.64 8.51 -7.33
N GLU A 243 15.55 9.16 -8.07
CA GLU A 243 16.96 8.78 -8.16
C GLU A 243 17.65 8.77 -6.79
N VAL A 244 17.46 9.84 -6.00
CA VAL A 244 18.00 9.93 -4.65
C VAL A 244 17.36 8.89 -3.73
N TYR A 245 16.03 8.74 -3.78
CA TYR A 245 15.32 7.75 -2.97
C TYR A 245 15.79 6.32 -3.28
N ALA A 246 15.93 6.00 -4.57
CA ALA A 246 16.38 4.72 -5.08
C ALA A 246 17.78 4.37 -4.58
N SER A 247 18.69 5.33 -4.53
CA SER A 247 20.06 5.09 -4.07
C SER A 247 20.15 4.60 -2.62
N VAL A 248 19.11 4.84 -1.82
CA VAL A 248 19.05 4.48 -0.39
C VAL A 248 18.14 3.29 -0.14
N PHE A 249 16.98 3.27 -0.79
CA PHE A 249 15.87 2.36 -0.45
C PHE A 249 15.59 1.26 -1.48
N SER A 250 16.24 1.26 -2.65
CA SER A 250 16.03 0.20 -3.66
C SER A 250 16.39 -1.18 -3.15
N LEU A 251 15.88 -2.18 -3.86
CA LEU A 251 16.23 -3.56 -3.60
C LEU A 251 17.64 -3.88 -4.15
N PRO A 252 18.43 -4.71 -3.47
CA PRO A 252 19.82 -4.97 -3.87
C PRO A 252 19.97 -5.47 -5.31
N TRP A 253 19.02 -6.29 -5.79
CA TRP A 253 19.04 -6.85 -7.15
C TRP A 253 18.58 -5.87 -8.23
N GLU A 254 17.98 -4.73 -7.88
CA GLU A 254 17.55 -3.73 -8.87
C GLU A 254 18.72 -2.89 -9.40
N ASN A 255 19.76 -2.72 -8.58
CA ASN A 255 20.92 -1.88 -8.90
C ASN A 255 22.17 -2.69 -9.33
N GLN A 256 22.12 -4.03 -9.26
CA GLN A 256 23.28 -4.88 -9.53
C GLN A 256 23.26 -5.47 -10.95
N THR A 257 24.27 -5.12 -11.76
CA THR A 257 24.59 -5.80 -13.03
C THR A 257 25.54 -7.00 -12.85
N GLY A 258 25.70 -7.49 -11.62
CA GLY A 258 26.55 -8.64 -11.30
C GLY A 258 26.31 -9.11 -9.87
N VAL A 259 26.34 -10.42 -9.66
CA VAL A 259 26.13 -11.08 -8.36
C VAL A 259 27.27 -10.70 -7.42
N GLN A 260 27.09 -9.68 -6.59
CA GLN A 260 27.82 -9.52 -5.35
C GLN A 260 26.79 -9.57 -4.22
N GLU A 261 26.89 -10.61 -3.40
CA GLU A 261 26.08 -10.75 -2.18
C GLU A 261 26.30 -9.52 -1.30
N SER A 262 25.31 -8.63 -1.28
CA SER A 262 25.21 -7.56 -0.29
C SER A 262 25.00 -8.18 1.09
N GLU A 263 25.80 -7.79 2.08
CA GLU A 263 25.65 -8.24 3.48
C GLU A 263 24.28 -7.87 4.09
N GLU A 264 23.61 -6.83 3.58
CA GLU A 264 22.24 -6.49 3.98
C GLU A 264 21.21 -7.01 2.97
N GLN A 265 20.48 -8.06 3.35
CA GLN A 265 19.38 -8.61 2.57
C GLN A 265 18.11 -7.78 2.84
N ARG A 266 17.77 -6.88 1.91
CA ARG A 266 16.48 -6.16 1.91
C ARG A 266 15.50 -6.87 0.99
N LEU A 267 14.36 -7.27 1.53
CA LEU A 267 13.28 -7.96 0.81
C LEU A 267 12.22 -6.99 0.28
N PHE A 268 12.03 -5.87 0.97
CA PHE A 268 11.07 -4.85 0.59
C PHE A 268 11.68 -3.46 0.72
N PRO A 269 11.44 -2.53 -0.24
CA PRO A 269 11.60 -1.11 0.05
C PRO A 269 10.47 -0.66 1.01
N PRO A 270 10.66 0.44 1.77
CA PRO A 270 9.58 1.01 2.58
C PRO A 270 8.41 1.48 1.70
N THR A 271 7.23 1.62 2.30
CA THR A 271 6.12 2.33 1.61
C THR A 271 6.43 3.82 1.48
N ARG A 272 5.83 4.50 0.51
CA ARG A 272 6.10 5.93 0.28
C ARG A 272 4.82 6.72 -0.01
N VAL A 273 4.76 7.93 0.51
CA VAL A 273 3.80 8.99 0.12
C VAL A 273 4.60 10.22 -0.27
N CYS A 274 4.21 10.92 -1.34
CA CYS A 274 4.97 12.06 -1.86
C CYS A 274 4.03 13.22 -2.18
N ILE A 275 4.22 14.38 -1.54
CA ILE A 275 3.33 15.55 -1.72
C ILE A 275 4.12 16.82 -1.98
N ALA A 276 3.54 17.77 -2.71
CA ALA A 276 4.15 19.10 -2.89
C ALA A 276 3.37 20.18 -2.17
N VAL A 277 4.09 21.09 -1.53
CA VAL A 277 3.53 22.26 -0.83
C VAL A 277 4.39 23.46 -1.14
N SER A 278 3.90 24.39 -1.96
CA SER A 278 4.65 25.54 -2.51
C SER A 278 5.11 26.58 -1.47
N ARG A 279 5.03 26.28 -0.17
CA ARG A 279 5.52 27.16 0.89
C ARG A 279 6.81 26.60 1.46
N PRO A 280 7.88 27.41 1.55
CA PRO A 280 9.06 27.00 2.31
C PRO A 280 8.69 26.97 3.80
N CYS A 281 9.21 25.99 4.53
CA CYS A 281 9.15 25.97 6.00
C CYS A 281 9.94 27.13 6.64
N GLU A 282 10.66 27.95 5.86
CA GLU A 282 11.40 29.11 6.32
C GLU A 282 11.25 30.28 5.33
N GLU A 283 10.92 31.47 5.83
CA GLU A 283 10.84 32.68 5.02
C GLU A 283 12.18 32.93 4.29
N SER A 284 12.14 33.02 2.97
CA SER A 284 13.27 33.42 2.14
C SER A 284 13.84 34.75 2.63
N GLN A 285 15.13 34.79 2.96
CA GLN A 285 15.81 36.04 3.33
C GLN A 285 15.70 37.04 2.16
N PRO A 286 15.28 38.29 2.40
CA PRO A 286 15.19 39.29 1.35
C PRO A 286 16.58 39.62 0.80
N GLY A 287 16.85 39.29 -0.46
CA GLY A 287 18.05 39.77 -1.18
C GLY A 287 18.81 38.78 -2.06
N THR A 288 18.36 37.53 -2.24
CA THR A 288 19.02 36.56 -3.14
C THR A 288 18.13 36.20 -4.33
N ASP A 289 18.57 36.48 -5.57
CA ASP A 289 17.95 36.03 -6.84
C ASP A 289 18.02 34.50 -7.06
N LYS A 290 18.31 33.72 -6.02
CA LYS A 290 18.39 32.25 -6.09
C LYS A 290 17.08 31.65 -5.61
N GLU A 291 16.46 30.85 -6.48
CA GLU A 291 15.33 30.01 -6.08
C GLU A 291 15.82 28.93 -5.10
N ILE A 292 15.01 28.65 -4.07
CA ILE A 292 15.33 27.71 -3.00
C ILE A 292 14.46 26.47 -3.17
N VAL A 293 15.10 25.31 -3.29
CA VAL A 293 14.43 24.02 -3.14
C VAL A 293 14.50 23.58 -1.69
N SER A 294 13.40 23.04 -1.18
CA SER A 294 13.32 22.37 0.10
C SER A 294 12.67 21.01 -0.09
N VAL A 295 13.32 19.97 0.44
CA VAL A 295 12.77 18.61 0.46
C VAL A 295 12.83 18.11 1.89
N GLY A 296 11.68 17.67 2.40
CA GLY A 296 11.48 17.11 3.72
C GLY A 296 11.22 15.60 3.66
N ILE A 297 11.72 14.86 4.64
CA ILE A 297 11.43 13.45 4.85
C ILE A 297 11.08 13.17 6.31
N ALA A 298 9.93 12.53 6.52
CA ALA A 298 9.56 11.89 7.78
C ALA A 298 9.46 10.37 7.55
N ALA A 299 9.74 9.58 8.59
CA ALA A 299 9.76 8.14 8.49
C ALA A 299 8.96 7.48 9.63
N VAL A 300 8.07 6.54 9.28
CA VAL A 300 7.51 5.61 10.27
C VAL A 300 8.53 4.50 10.46
N VAL A 301 9.01 4.34 11.68
CA VAL A 301 10.07 3.41 12.05
C VAL A 301 9.49 2.38 13.01
N TYR A 302 9.81 1.11 12.81
CA TYR A 302 9.46 0.02 13.71
C TYR A 302 10.73 -0.69 14.20
N PRO A 303 11.29 -0.30 15.35
CA PRO A 303 12.43 -0.98 15.95
C PRO A 303 11.99 -2.31 16.57
N CYS A 304 12.68 -3.39 16.23
CA CYS A 304 12.41 -4.72 16.79
C CYS A 304 13.71 -5.34 17.34
N SER A 305 13.58 -6.36 18.18
CA SER A 305 14.75 -7.13 18.65
C SER A 305 15.21 -8.21 17.66
N GLY A 306 14.33 -8.63 16.76
CA GLY A 306 14.55 -9.67 15.74
C GLY A 306 15.08 -9.12 14.42
N GLN A 307 14.76 -9.81 13.33
CA GLN A 307 15.08 -9.33 11.99
C GLN A 307 14.35 -8.01 11.71
N PRO A 308 15.03 -7.00 11.14
CA PRO A 308 14.38 -5.75 10.74
C PRO A 308 13.19 -6.00 9.81
N PRO A 309 12.13 -5.17 9.87
CA PRO A 309 10.95 -5.26 9.00
C PRO A 309 11.28 -5.51 7.53
N LEU A 310 12.16 -4.68 6.95
CA LEU A 310 12.49 -4.75 5.54
C LEU A 310 13.41 -5.93 5.17
N SER A 311 13.90 -6.67 6.17
CA SER A 311 14.83 -7.80 6.03
C SER A 311 14.20 -9.13 6.50
N GLY A 312 12.87 -9.25 6.44
CA GLY A 312 12.14 -10.47 6.80
C GLY A 312 11.31 -10.38 8.08
N GLY A 313 11.40 -9.28 8.83
CA GLY A 313 10.59 -9.04 10.02
C GLY A 313 9.17 -8.52 9.75
N ALA A 314 8.75 -8.41 8.49
CA ALA A 314 7.44 -7.90 8.09
C ALA A 314 6.86 -8.68 6.91
N ARG A 315 5.54 -8.58 6.75
CA ARG A 315 4.85 -8.96 5.51
C ARG A 315 4.74 -7.73 4.62
N GLY A 316 5.07 -7.86 3.34
CA GLY A 316 5.04 -6.76 2.40
C GLY A 316 4.35 -7.11 1.09
N MET A 317 3.86 -6.09 0.40
CA MET A 317 3.32 -6.19 -0.95
C MET A 317 4.10 -5.24 -1.87
N HIS A 318 4.71 -5.79 -2.91
CA HIS A 318 5.47 -5.05 -3.90
C HIS A 318 5.23 -5.66 -5.29
N VAL A 319 4.16 -5.20 -5.95
CA VAL A 319 3.74 -5.73 -7.27
C VAL A 319 4.30 -4.85 -8.38
N ARG A 320 5.09 -5.44 -9.28
CA ARG A 320 5.67 -4.74 -10.44
C ARG A 320 4.99 -5.06 -11.78
N SER A 321 4.16 -6.11 -11.81
CA SER A 321 3.43 -6.51 -13.02
C SER A 321 2.31 -5.53 -13.35
N LEU A 322 2.16 -5.18 -14.63
CA LEU A 322 1.00 -4.45 -15.12
C LEU A 322 -0.22 -5.38 -15.14
N SER A 323 -1.28 -4.98 -14.46
CA SER A 323 -2.53 -5.73 -14.39
C SER A 323 -3.71 -4.78 -14.21
N HIS A 324 -4.94 -5.28 -14.36
CA HIS A 324 -6.16 -4.51 -14.09
C HIS A 324 -6.54 -4.45 -12.61
N TRP A 325 -5.77 -5.13 -11.76
CA TRP A 325 -6.06 -5.27 -10.35
C TRP A 325 -5.57 -4.06 -9.54
N ALA A 326 -4.28 -3.72 -9.63
CA ALA A 326 -3.74 -2.55 -8.93
C ALA A 326 -2.61 -1.91 -9.75
N PRO A 327 -2.37 -0.58 -9.61
CA PRO A 327 -1.24 0.07 -10.26
C PRO A 327 0.07 -0.59 -9.86
N ALA A 328 0.95 -0.82 -10.83
CA ALA A 328 2.26 -1.38 -10.55
C ALA A 328 3.12 -0.38 -9.76
N SER A 329 3.89 -0.89 -8.80
CA SER A 329 4.94 -0.10 -8.15
C SER A 329 6.13 0.00 -9.09
N ILE A 330 6.30 1.16 -9.73
CA ILE A 330 7.43 1.43 -10.63
C ILE A 330 8.62 1.95 -9.83
N GLY A 331 8.37 2.81 -8.85
CA GLY A 331 9.43 3.35 -7.98
C GLY A 331 9.84 2.34 -6.90
N PRO A 332 10.97 2.59 -6.20
CA PRO A 332 11.51 1.70 -5.18
C PRO A 332 10.76 1.89 -3.86
N TYR A 333 9.46 1.57 -3.87
CA TYR A 333 8.59 1.56 -2.70
C TYR A 333 7.64 0.37 -2.75
N SER A 334 7.25 -0.11 -1.57
CA SER A 334 6.23 -1.16 -1.43
C SER A 334 4.84 -0.53 -1.41
N GLN A 335 3.83 -1.25 -1.92
CA GLN A 335 2.44 -0.82 -1.85
C GLN A 335 1.91 -0.92 -0.42
N ALA A 336 2.39 -1.91 0.34
CA ALA A 336 2.06 -2.07 1.75
C ALA A 336 3.16 -2.80 2.53
N ILE A 337 3.27 -2.49 3.82
CA ILE A 337 4.10 -3.19 4.79
C ILE A 337 3.29 -3.40 6.06
N SER A 338 3.35 -4.60 6.63
CA SER A 338 2.65 -5.01 7.85
C SER A 338 3.63 -5.65 8.83
N VAL A 339 3.68 -5.08 10.04
CA VAL A 339 4.52 -5.56 11.14
C VAL A 339 3.64 -6.12 12.25
N THR A 340 4.06 -7.24 12.83
CA THR A 340 3.47 -7.78 14.05
C THR A 340 4.02 -7.02 15.26
N VAL A 341 3.13 -6.41 16.04
CA VAL A 341 3.40 -5.69 17.29
C VAL A 341 3.49 -6.70 18.43
N ASN A 342 4.70 -6.96 18.93
CA ASN A 342 4.94 -7.99 19.95
C ASN A 342 4.66 -7.47 21.37
N ARG A 343 3.59 -7.97 22.01
CA ARG A 343 3.21 -7.60 23.39
C ARG A 343 4.28 -7.87 24.45
N ALA A 344 5.08 -8.92 24.28
CA ALA A 344 6.12 -9.26 25.25
C ALA A 344 7.25 -8.21 25.28
N GLU A 345 7.43 -7.45 24.19
CA GLU A 345 8.35 -6.31 24.14
C GLU A 345 7.72 -5.03 24.71
N LEU A 346 6.38 -4.96 24.80
CA LEU A 346 5.67 -3.79 25.34
C LEU A 346 5.58 -3.77 26.88
N SER A 347 5.67 -4.91 27.57
CA SER A 347 5.59 -4.99 29.04
C SER A 347 6.89 -5.50 29.68
N SER A 348 7.45 -4.72 30.61
CA SER A 348 8.57 -5.16 31.46
C SER A 348 8.21 -6.28 32.45
N THR A 349 6.94 -6.63 32.54
CA THR A 349 6.41 -7.76 33.32
C THR A 349 6.09 -8.92 32.38
N LYS A 350 6.71 -10.08 32.62
CA LYS A 350 6.33 -11.34 31.98
C LYS A 350 4.87 -11.65 32.34
N VAL A 351 3.95 -11.52 31.39
CA VAL A 351 2.59 -12.04 31.56
C VAL A 351 2.69 -13.55 31.42
N ALA A 352 2.53 -14.24 32.54
CA ALA A 352 2.32 -15.68 32.56
C ALA A 352 0.83 -15.93 32.36
N ASP A 353 0.40 -16.20 31.12
CA ASP A 353 -0.55 -17.30 30.86
C ASP A 353 -0.75 -17.54 29.37
N GLY A 354 -0.80 -18.82 29.01
CA GLY A 354 -0.86 -19.34 27.63
C GLY A 354 -2.27 -19.35 27.03
N GLY A 355 -2.87 -18.18 26.85
CA GLY A 355 -3.95 -18.00 25.87
C GLY A 355 -3.37 -17.91 24.44
N PRO A 356 -4.17 -18.12 23.37
CA PRO A 356 -3.71 -17.87 22.01
C PRO A 356 -3.29 -16.39 21.91
N ASN A 357 -1.99 -16.14 21.75
CA ASN A 357 -1.44 -14.83 21.44
C ASN A 357 -1.98 -14.41 20.08
N GLU A 358 -3.14 -13.78 20.03
CA GLU A 358 -3.60 -13.15 18.79
C GLU A 358 -2.70 -11.94 18.50
N GLU A 359 -1.90 -12.09 17.45
CA GLU A 359 -0.92 -11.11 17.02
C GLU A 359 -1.59 -9.83 16.52
N LEU A 360 -1.26 -8.72 17.16
CA LEU A 360 -1.69 -7.40 16.74
C LEU A 360 -0.77 -6.92 15.62
N SER A 361 -1.31 -6.54 14.46
CA SER A 361 -0.51 -6.10 13.32
C SER A 361 -0.82 -4.66 12.96
N PHE A 362 0.23 -3.87 12.77
CA PHE A 362 0.15 -2.50 12.26
C PHE A 362 0.62 -2.48 10.81
N SER A 363 -0.19 -1.91 9.92
CA SER A 363 0.11 -1.87 8.49
C SER A 363 0.05 -0.46 7.93
N VAL A 364 1.02 -0.16 7.08
CA VAL A 364 1.20 1.10 6.36
C VAL A 364 1.08 0.85 4.87
N TYR A 365 0.56 1.82 4.14
CA TYR A 365 0.30 1.72 2.69
C TYR A 365 0.94 2.90 1.96
N SER A 366 1.45 2.67 0.75
CA SER A 366 1.94 3.76 -0.10
C SER A 366 0.80 4.65 -0.57
N GLY A 367 1.15 5.85 -1.01
CA GLY A 367 0.24 6.77 -1.68
C GLY A 367 -0.49 6.10 -2.85
N GLN A 368 -1.82 6.15 -2.83
CA GLN A 368 -2.66 5.63 -3.92
C GLN A 368 -3.29 6.81 -4.67
N ILE A 369 -2.86 7.00 -5.92
CA ILE A 369 -3.47 7.93 -6.88
C ILE A 369 -4.43 7.18 -7.82
N GLY A 370 -5.38 7.89 -8.42
CA GLY A 370 -6.43 7.29 -9.26
C GLY A 370 -6.02 6.91 -10.66
N MET A 371 -4.88 6.25 -10.83
CA MET A 371 -4.34 5.84 -12.12
C MET A 371 -5.05 4.62 -12.71
N ILE A 372 -5.12 4.53 -14.03
CA ILE A 372 -5.58 3.35 -14.78
C ILE A 372 -4.44 2.31 -14.74
N PRO A 373 -4.57 1.20 -13.98
CA PRO A 373 -3.45 0.30 -13.67
C PRO A 373 -2.72 -0.30 -14.88
N GLU A 374 -3.43 -0.60 -15.96
CA GLU A 374 -2.89 -1.26 -17.13
C GLU A 374 -2.17 -0.28 -18.07
N LEU A 375 -2.51 1.00 -17.99
CA LEU A 375 -1.97 2.06 -18.85
C LEU A 375 -0.92 2.91 -18.14
N MET A 376 -0.91 2.90 -16.80
CA MET A 376 -0.09 3.78 -15.97
C MET A 376 -0.31 5.28 -16.25
N THR A 377 -1.55 5.65 -16.61
CA THR A 377 -1.97 7.04 -16.89
C THR A 377 -3.15 7.44 -16.00
N LEU A 378 -3.31 8.73 -15.72
CA LEU A 378 -4.49 9.25 -15.05
C LEU A 378 -5.68 9.31 -16.03
N PRO A 379 -6.93 9.15 -15.55
CA PRO A 379 -8.13 9.42 -16.33
C PRO A 379 -8.26 10.92 -16.63
N SER A 380 -9.11 11.27 -17.59
CA SER A 380 -9.34 12.67 -18.01
C SER A 380 -10.17 13.50 -17.03
N ASP A 381 -10.85 12.85 -16.09
CA ASP A 381 -11.79 13.47 -15.16
C ASP A 381 -11.47 13.10 -13.70
N GLY A 382 -11.52 14.10 -12.81
CA GLY A 382 -11.26 13.93 -11.38
C GLY A 382 -12.28 13.01 -10.68
N GLU A 383 -13.53 13.03 -11.16
CA GLU A 383 -14.46 11.89 -11.26
C GLU A 383 -13.90 10.49 -10.95
N THR A 384 -13.55 9.87 -12.07
CA THR A 384 -12.98 8.55 -12.23
C THR A 384 -11.70 8.38 -11.43
N GLU A 385 -10.87 9.42 -11.34
CA GLU A 385 -9.65 9.38 -10.54
C GLU A 385 -9.94 9.08 -9.06
N CYS A 386 -10.89 9.79 -8.45
CA CYS A 386 -11.24 9.57 -7.05
C CYS A 386 -11.81 8.17 -6.80
N TRP A 387 -12.60 7.64 -7.74
CA TRP A 387 -13.12 6.27 -7.67
C TRP A 387 -12.00 5.22 -7.76
N LEU A 388 -11.07 5.40 -8.71
CA LEU A 388 -9.91 4.52 -8.85
C LEU A 388 -9.03 4.56 -7.60
N ALA A 389 -8.73 5.75 -7.06
CA ALA A 389 -7.87 5.88 -5.89
C ALA A 389 -8.41 5.12 -4.67
N VAL A 390 -9.71 5.25 -4.38
CA VAL A 390 -10.36 4.51 -3.28
C VAL A 390 -10.42 3.01 -3.57
N ARG A 391 -10.65 2.60 -4.82
CA ARG A 391 -10.63 1.19 -5.23
C ARG A 391 -9.25 0.56 -5.05
N HIS A 392 -8.19 1.28 -5.41
CA HIS A 392 -6.81 0.83 -5.22
C HIS A 392 -6.48 0.65 -3.75
N CYS A 393 -6.86 1.62 -2.90
CA CYS A 393 -6.76 1.48 -1.45
C CYS A 393 -7.43 0.21 -0.95
N HIS A 394 -8.68 -0.04 -1.35
CA HIS A 394 -9.42 -1.24 -0.93
C HIS A 394 -8.69 -2.52 -1.32
N ARG A 395 -8.24 -2.62 -2.57
CA ARG A 395 -7.59 -3.83 -3.09
C ARG A 395 -6.26 -4.13 -2.39
N VAL A 396 -5.45 -3.10 -2.12
CA VAL A 396 -4.19 -3.28 -1.38
C VAL A 396 -4.49 -3.61 0.10
N ILE A 397 -5.46 -2.93 0.73
CA ILE A 397 -5.90 -3.24 2.09
C ILE A 397 -6.38 -4.69 2.20
N LYS A 398 -7.15 -5.20 1.23
CA LYS A 398 -7.65 -6.58 1.20
C LYS A 398 -6.56 -7.64 1.29
N VAL A 399 -5.39 -7.39 0.69
CA VAL A 399 -4.27 -8.34 0.72
C VAL A 399 -3.63 -8.41 2.11
N VAL A 400 -3.59 -7.27 2.81
CA VAL A 400 -2.77 -7.10 4.01
C VAL A 400 -3.61 -7.19 5.29
N SER A 401 -4.87 -6.75 5.22
CA SER A 401 -5.82 -6.70 6.33
C SER A 401 -7.09 -7.48 6.00
N PRO A 402 -7.31 -8.66 6.60
CA PRO A 402 -8.46 -9.52 6.28
C PRO A 402 -9.81 -8.91 6.68
N LYS A 403 -9.82 -7.97 7.63
CA LYS A 403 -11.02 -7.25 8.09
C LYS A 403 -11.28 -5.95 7.30
N LEU A 404 -10.55 -5.72 6.21
CA LEU A 404 -10.73 -4.58 5.31
C LEU A 404 -10.79 -3.25 6.08
N TRP A 405 -11.71 -2.37 5.69
CA TRP A 405 -11.86 -1.03 6.25
C TRP A 405 -12.29 -1.00 7.72
N GLN A 406 -12.74 -2.11 8.33
CA GLN A 406 -13.00 -2.15 9.78
C GLN A 406 -11.75 -1.79 10.58
N THR A 407 -10.59 -2.21 10.06
CA THR A 407 -9.27 -1.98 10.65
C THR A 407 -8.65 -0.64 10.32
N LEU A 408 -9.35 0.21 9.55
CA LEU A 408 -8.86 1.54 9.20
C LEU A 408 -8.59 2.32 10.48
N PHE A 409 -7.33 2.55 10.79
CA PHE A 409 -6.94 3.36 11.93
C PHE A 409 -7.08 4.83 11.54
N VAL A 410 -6.35 5.24 10.50
CA VAL A 410 -6.33 6.60 9.98
C VAL A 410 -6.17 6.54 8.46
N GLY A 411 -6.92 7.38 7.75
CA GLY A 411 -6.67 7.75 6.36
C GLY A 411 -6.31 9.22 6.24
N ILE A 412 -5.45 9.56 5.30
CA ILE A 412 -5.18 10.94 4.87
C ILE A 412 -5.39 10.96 3.37
N CYS A 413 -6.34 11.78 2.92
CA CYS A 413 -6.55 12.07 1.51
C CYS A 413 -5.96 13.45 1.24
N TYR A 414 -4.86 13.48 0.51
CA TYR A 414 -4.28 14.70 -0.03
C TYR A 414 -4.98 15.03 -1.34
N GLY A 415 -5.33 16.29 -1.56
CA GLY A 415 -5.93 16.74 -2.81
C GLY A 415 -5.45 18.11 -3.21
N THR A 416 -5.44 18.38 -4.52
CA THR A 416 -4.94 19.63 -5.11
C THR A 416 -6.02 20.71 -5.20
N SER A 417 -7.28 20.36 -4.94
CA SER A 417 -8.39 21.32 -4.90
C SER A 417 -9.49 20.93 -3.90
N VAL A 418 -10.22 21.92 -3.40
CA VAL A 418 -11.42 21.71 -2.56
C VAL A 418 -12.45 20.84 -3.29
N THR A 419 -12.60 21.01 -4.60
CA THR A 419 -13.50 20.21 -5.43
C THR A 419 -13.11 18.73 -5.41
N SER A 420 -11.84 18.42 -5.68
CA SER A 420 -11.33 17.04 -5.66
C SER A 420 -11.50 16.36 -4.30
N LEU A 421 -11.18 17.07 -3.21
CA LEU A 421 -11.35 16.56 -1.84
C LEU A 421 -12.82 16.34 -1.47
N THR A 422 -13.71 17.26 -1.88
CA THR A 422 -15.15 17.13 -1.65
C THR A 422 -15.68 15.87 -2.33
N GLN A 423 -15.27 15.66 -3.58
CA GLN A 423 -15.68 14.52 -4.37
C GLN A 423 -15.12 13.21 -3.80
N ALA A 424 -13.83 13.16 -3.45
CA ALA A 424 -13.22 12.02 -2.81
C ALA A 424 -13.90 11.65 -1.49
N ARG A 425 -14.32 12.65 -0.68
CA ARG A 425 -15.10 12.44 0.55
C ARG A 425 -16.46 11.84 0.28
N GLN A 426 -17.19 12.33 -0.71
CA GLN A 426 -18.50 11.79 -1.08
C GLN A 426 -18.38 10.34 -1.58
N ILE A 427 -17.38 10.06 -2.42
CA ILE A 427 -17.11 8.71 -2.94
C ILE A 427 -16.73 7.77 -1.80
N PHE A 428 -15.80 8.16 -0.93
CA PHE A 428 -15.42 7.36 0.24
C PHE A 428 -16.60 7.11 1.18
N HIS A 429 -17.43 8.12 1.44
CA HIS A 429 -18.63 7.95 2.25
C HIS A 429 -19.59 6.92 1.62
N LYS A 430 -19.85 7.05 0.31
CA LYS A 430 -20.75 6.15 -0.42
C LYS A 430 -20.23 4.73 -0.52
N ALA A 431 -18.93 4.54 -0.76
CA ALA A 431 -18.33 3.23 -0.98
C ALA A 431 -17.91 2.53 0.31
N VAL A 432 -17.42 3.28 1.31
CA VAL A 432 -16.83 2.72 2.53
C VAL A 432 -17.71 2.95 3.76
N CYS A 433 -18.11 4.19 4.08
CA CYS A 433 -18.92 4.44 5.29
C CYS A 433 -20.28 3.72 5.25
N SER A 434 -20.88 3.56 4.08
CA SER A 434 -22.17 2.88 3.93
C SER A 434 -22.14 1.41 4.37
N LEU A 435 -20.99 0.75 4.20
CA LEU A 435 -20.77 -0.66 4.52
C LEU A 435 -20.12 -0.83 5.90
N TRP A 436 -19.02 -0.11 6.15
CA TRP A 436 -18.20 -0.28 7.37
C TRP A 436 -18.45 0.75 8.47
N GLY A 437 -19.15 1.84 8.16
CA GLY A 437 -19.42 2.93 9.10
C GLY A 437 -20.71 2.78 9.90
N ARG A 438 -21.57 1.79 9.59
CA ARG A 438 -22.80 1.52 10.35
C ARG A 438 -22.49 0.64 11.57
N GLN A 439 -22.30 1.24 12.74
CA GLN A 439 -22.48 0.50 13.99
C GLN A 439 -23.98 0.44 14.29
N HIS A 440 -24.57 -0.76 14.18
CA HIS A 440 -25.79 -1.31 14.81
C HIS A 440 -26.94 -0.44 15.41
N ASN A 441 -27.08 0.86 15.14
CA ASN A 441 -28.16 1.68 15.68
C ASN A 441 -29.01 2.29 14.56
N ASP A 442 -30.27 1.89 14.49
CA ASP A 442 -31.33 2.35 13.57
C ASP A 442 -31.76 3.83 13.78
N ASP A 443 -30.93 4.65 14.44
CA ASP A 443 -31.31 6.01 14.84
C ASP A 443 -30.68 7.06 13.90
N LEU A 444 -31.45 7.41 12.86
CA LEU A 444 -31.13 8.33 11.74
C LEU A 444 -30.66 9.75 12.15
N SER A 445 -30.72 10.11 13.44
CA SER A 445 -30.43 11.46 13.93
C SER A 445 -28.97 11.69 14.38
N ARG A 446 -28.15 10.64 14.52
CA ARG A 446 -26.73 10.72 14.94
C ARG A 446 -25.69 10.53 13.82
N GLU A 447 -26.13 10.29 12.58
CA GLU A 447 -25.34 9.71 11.48
C GLU A 447 -24.09 10.50 11.01
N GLN A 448 -23.95 11.80 11.29
CA GLN A 448 -22.84 12.60 10.73
C GLN A 448 -21.55 12.61 11.57
N ASN A 449 -21.63 12.36 12.89
CA ASN A 449 -20.46 12.49 13.79
C ASN A 449 -19.69 11.18 14.01
N GLU A 450 -20.16 10.05 13.50
CA GLU A 450 -19.53 8.73 13.72
C GLU A 450 -18.94 8.10 12.45
N CYS A 451 -19.32 8.53 11.24
CA CYS A 451 -18.80 7.94 10.00
C CYS A 451 -17.29 8.17 9.83
N PHE A 452 -16.60 7.16 9.31
CA PHE A 452 -15.16 7.14 9.07
C PHE A 452 -14.65 8.34 8.25
N CYS A 453 -15.43 8.86 7.30
CA CYS A 453 -15.05 10.02 6.51
C CYS A 453 -14.88 11.30 7.36
N THR A 454 -15.42 11.31 8.58
CA THR A 454 -15.33 12.41 9.55
C THR A 454 -14.40 12.03 10.71
N THR A 455 -14.46 10.78 11.18
CA THR A 455 -13.77 10.33 12.40
C THR A 455 -12.41 9.70 12.15
N ARG A 456 -12.13 9.22 10.93
CA ARG A 456 -10.92 8.46 10.61
C ARG A 456 -10.16 8.96 9.39
N VAL A 457 -10.70 9.91 8.63
CA VAL A 457 -10.04 10.46 7.43
C VAL A 457 -9.76 11.95 7.58
N ILE A 458 -8.51 12.34 7.31
CA ILE A 458 -8.07 13.72 7.18
C ILE A 458 -8.14 14.11 5.69
N TRP A 459 -8.75 15.26 5.40
CA TRP A 459 -8.89 15.79 4.03
C TRP A 459 -7.98 17.00 3.87
N ALA A 460 -6.74 16.76 3.41
CA ALA A 460 -5.66 17.73 3.37
C ALA A 460 -5.49 18.34 1.98
N LEU A 461 -5.47 19.68 1.91
CA LEU A 461 -5.19 20.41 0.68
C LEU A 461 -3.68 20.57 0.52
N VAL A 462 -3.14 20.20 -0.63
CA VAL A 462 -1.72 20.36 -1.01
C VAL A 462 -1.60 21.13 -2.31
N SER A 463 -0.38 21.54 -2.67
CA SER A 463 -0.16 22.32 -3.89
C SER A 463 -0.15 21.47 -5.15
N ASP A 464 0.48 20.29 -5.09
CA ASP A 464 0.61 19.39 -6.22
C ASP A 464 0.83 17.95 -5.73
N LEU A 465 0.57 16.99 -6.60
CA LEU A 465 0.71 15.55 -6.35
C LEU A 465 1.45 14.88 -7.52
N PRO A 466 2.05 13.69 -7.32
CA PRO A 466 2.69 12.94 -8.39
C PRO A 466 1.76 12.78 -9.60
N MET A 467 2.31 12.95 -10.80
CA MET A 467 1.56 12.94 -12.06
C MET A 467 0.48 14.03 -12.20
N HIS A 468 0.48 15.05 -11.32
CA HIS A 468 -0.58 16.04 -11.20
C HIS A 468 -1.95 15.43 -10.89
N ALA A 469 -1.95 14.35 -10.07
CA ALA A 469 -3.15 13.71 -9.58
C ALA A 469 -4.07 14.71 -8.85
N ALA A 470 -5.38 14.52 -8.96
CA ALA A 470 -6.37 15.23 -8.18
C ALA A 470 -6.29 14.85 -6.70
N VAL A 471 -6.06 13.56 -6.40
CA VAL A 471 -5.97 13.04 -5.02
C VAL A 471 -4.94 11.92 -4.85
N GLU A 472 -4.34 11.86 -3.66
CA GLU A 472 -3.47 10.76 -3.21
C GLU A 472 -3.89 10.31 -1.81
N TRP A 473 -4.10 9.01 -1.64
CA TRP A 473 -4.50 8.41 -0.37
C TRP A 473 -3.32 7.76 0.36
N GLN A 474 -3.12 8.15 1.62
CA GLN A 474 -2.31 7.45 2.59
C GLN A 474 -3.22 6.77 3.60
N THR A 475 -2.97 5.51 3.94
CA THR A 475 -3.77 4.79 4.93
C THR A 475 -2.90 4.05 5.94
N PHE A 476 -3.48 3.81 7.11
CA PHE A 476 -2.92 3.05 8.21
C PHE A 476 -4.00 2.10 8.73
N THR A 477 -3.67 0.83 8.93
CA THR A 477 -4.61 -0.16 9.49
C THR A 477 -4.04 -0.87 10.70
N LEU A 478 -4.91 -1.23 11.64
CA LEU A 478 -4.58 -2.00 12.83
C LEU A 478 -5.52 -3.22 12.92
N SER A 479 -4.97 -4.43 13.01
CA SER A 479 -5.76 -5.68 12.89
C SER A 479 -6.92 -5.80 13.89
N ARG A 480 -6.84 -5.10 15.02
CA ARG A 480 -7.95 -4.90 15.95
C ARG A 480 -8.00 -3.45 16.41
N LEU A 481 -9.20 -2.89 16.45
CA LEU A 481 -9.48 -1.61 17.05
C LEU A 481 -10.39 -1.85 18.26
N ASP A 482 -10.01 -1.28 19.40
CA ASP A 482 -10.75 -1.40 20.65
C ASP A 482 -12.16 -0.78 20.48
N ALA A 483 -13.19 -1.64 20.56
CA ALA A 483 -14.60 -1.25 20.40
C ALA A 483 -15.05 -0.25 21.48
N SER A 484 -14.35 -0.19 22.63
CA SER A 484 -14.67 0.71 23.74
C SER A 484 -14.28 2.18 23.47
N ARG A 485 -13.49 2.47 22.42
CA ARG A 485 -13.09 3.83 22.06
C ARG A 485 -13.95 4.40 20.94
N HIS A 486 -15.09 4.98 21.31
CA HIS A 486 -15.85 5.91 20.47
C HIS A 486 -15.10 7.23 20.17
N THR A 487 -13.82 7.37 20.57
CA THR A 487 -13.06 8.60 20.34
C THR A 487 -12.31 8.55 19.02
N SER A 488 -12.73 9.40 18.08
CA SER A 488 -12.02 9.68 16.82
C SER A 488 -10.51 9.82 17.05
N PRO A 489 -9.65 9.06 16.32
CA PRO A 489 -8.20 9.24 16.37
C PRO A 489 -7.76 10.61 15.86
N ILE A 490 -8.63 11.34 15.17
CA ILE A 490 -8.36 12.67 14.67
C ILE A 490 -8.94 13.70 15.65
N ARG A 491 -8.12 14.68 16.03
CA ARG A 491 -8.56 15.89 16.74
C ARG A 491 -8.11 17.12 15.97
N PHE A 492 -8.97 18.13 15.96
CA PHE A 492 -8.68 19.42 15.38
C PHE A 492 -8.47 20.45 16.50
N SER A 493 -7.41 21.24 16.40
CA SER A 493 -7.15 22.35 17.31
C SER A 493 -6.80 23.61 16.52
N THR A 494 -7.39 24.74 16.92
CA THR A 494 -7.09 26.05 16.36
C THR A 494 -6.23 26.93 17.26
N THR A 495 -5.93 26.47 18.48
CA THR A 495 -5.16 27.24 19.47
C THR A 495 -4.01 26.43 20.06
N THR A 496 -2.93 27.12 20.44
CA THR A 496 -1.76 26.53 21.09
C THR A 496 -2.03 26.02 22.50
N ALA A 497 -2.99 26.64 23.19
CA ALA A 497 -3.33 26.32 24.57
C ALA A 497 -4.02 24.96 24.71
N ASP A 498 -4.69 24.49 23.66
CA ASP A 498 -5.40 23.22 23.67
C ASP A 498 -4.47 22.04 23.35
N VAL A 499 -3.31 22.29 22.74
CA VAL A 499 -2.40 21.24 22.27
C VAL A 499 -1.87 20.33 23.40
N PRO A 500 -1.44 20.86 24.57
CA PRO A 500 -1.01 20.03 25.71
C PRO A 500 -2.16 19.22 26.36
N ASN A 501 -3.41 19.65 26.20
CA ASN A 501 -4.59 19.05 26.85
C ASN A 501 -5.28 17.96 26.00
N LEU A 502 -4.85 17.76 24.75
CA LEU A 502 -5.44 16.80 23.80
C LEU A 502 -4.89 15.37 23.93
N THR A 503 -4.53 14.96 25.15
CA THR A 503 -4.02 13.61 25.44
C THR A 503 -5.03 12.53 25.02
N GLY A 504 -4.71 11.72 24.00
CA GLY A 504 -5.46 10.49 23.67
C GLY A 504 -5.95 10.30 22.21
N ALA A 505 -5.60 11.16 21.25
CA ALA A 505 -6.05 11.07 19.85
C ALA A 505 -4.95 11.01 18.75
N PRO A 506 -4.70 9.83 18.13
CA PRO A 506 -4.00 9.56 16.86
C PRO A 506 -3.13 10.60 16.17
N LEU A 507 -3.83 11.64 15.76
CA LEU A 507 -3.33 12.76 15.04
C LEU A 507 -4.05 14.01 15.48
N MET A 508 -3.28 15.08 15.48
CA MET A 508 -3.78 16.43 15.68
C MET A 508 -3.67 17.21 14.39
N LEU A 509 -4.69 17.99 14.10
CA LEU A 509 -4.69 18.95 13.00
C LEU A 509 -4.54 20.32 13.63
N CYS A 510 -3.48 21.05 13.29
CA CYS A 510 -3.28 22.41 13.82
C CYS A 510 -2.90 23.39 12.72
N ILE A 511 -3.23 24.66 12.98
CA ILE A 511 -2.91 25.80 12.12
C ILE A 511 -1.49 26.28 12.43
N GLU A 512 -0.72 26.67 11.42
CA GLU A 512 0.70 27.04 11.50
C GLU A 512 1.01 28.12 12.55
N ARG A 513 0.08 29.07 12.79
CA ARG A 513 0.23 30.09 13.87
C ARG A 513 0.42 29.48 15.27
N CYS A 514 0.07 28.20 15.45
CA CYS A 514 0.27 27.48 16.69
C CYS A 514 1.68 26.89 16.86
N LEU A 515 2.45 26.79 15.78
CA LEU A 515 3.75 26.12 15.76
C LEU A 515 4.88 27.01 16.29
N GLY A 516 4.90 28.30 15.92
CA GLY A 516 5.99 29.21 16.27
C GLY A 516 6.11 29.56 17.76
N SER A 517 5.18 29.10 18.62
CA SER A 517 5.14 29.44 20.05
C SER A 517 5.10 28.24 21.00
N THR A 518 5.12 27.02 20.48
CA THR A 518 5.10 25.80 21.31
C THR A 518 6.37 24.98 21.07
N ASN A 519 7.10 24.64 22.15
CA ASN A 519 8.16 23.63 22.12
C ASN A 519 7.51 22.25 21.93
N PHE A 520 7.00 21.99 20.72
CA PHE A 520 6.26 20.78 20.42
C PHE A 520 7.15 19.76 19.71
N ASP A 521 7.11 18.53 20.22
CA ASP A 521 8.06 17.45 19.94
C ASP A 521 7.55 16.43 18.88
N GLY A 522 6.55 16.82 18.09
CA GLY A 522 5.88 15.95 17.10
C GLY A 522 6.30 16.20 15.65
N CYS A 523 5.96 15.27 14.75
CA CYS A 523 6.17 15.46 13.31
C CYS A 523 5.09 16.36 12.72
N VAL A 524 5.49 17.36 11.93
CA VAL A 524 4.60 18.24 11.18
C VAL A 524 4.76 17.95 9.70
N ILE A 525 3.70 17.45 9.06
CA ILE A 525 3.63 17.36 7.60
C ILE A 525 2.92 18.63 7.11
N PRO A 526 3.60 19.49 6.33
CA PRO A 526 3.02 20.74 5.86
C PRO A 526 1.88 20.47 4.89
N VAL A 527 0.81 21.26 4.97
CA VAL A 527 -0.32 21.27 4.03
C VAL A 527 -0.79 22.70 3.81
N VAL A 528 -1.47 22.96 2.69
CA VAL A 528 -2.04 24.27 2.37
C VAL A 528 -3.22 24.60 3.28
N GLY A 529 -4.03 23.59 3.61
CA GLY A 529 -5.22 23.70 4.47
C GLY A 529 -5.97 22.38 4.59
N PHE A 530 -7.20 22.42 5.10
CA PHE A 530 -8.08 21.24 5.20
C PHE A 530 -9.46 21.55 4.58
N LEU A 531 -10.14 20.51 4.06
CA LEU A 531 -11.40 20.68 3.31
C LEU A 531 -12.48 21.49 4.06
N ASN A 532 -12.66 21.26 5.36
CA ASN A 532 -13.71 21.91 6.15
C ASN A 532 -13.25 23.21 6.83
N GLU A 533 -12.01 23.65 6.61
CA GLU A 533 -11.39 24.74 7.35
C GLU A 533 -10.81 25.78 6.41
N LYS A 534 -11.22 27.04 6.56
CA LYS A 534 -10.78 28.16 5.70
C LYS A 534 -9.39 28.68 6.04
N THR A 535 -8.61 27.95 6.84
CA THR A 535 -7.35 28.45 7.35
C THR A 535 -6.20 28.26 6.36
N VAL A 536 -5.42 29.32 6.25
CA VAL A 536 -4.26 29.42 5.38
C VAL A 536 -3.06 28.97 6.20
N ALA A 537 -2.53 27.79 5.90
CA ALA A 537 -1.43 27.08 6.56
C ALA A 537 -1.80 26.18 7.75
N ALA A 538 -1.57 24.89 7.55
CA ALA A 538 -1.84 23.86 8.52
C ALA A 538 -0.77 22.75 8.46
N GLY A 539 -0.65 22.02 9.56
CA GLY A 539 0.16 20.81 9.65
C GLY A 539 -0.72 19.63 10.02
N VAL A 540 -0.40 18.46 9.48
CA VAL A 540 -0.85 17.19 10.06
C VAL A 540 0.18 16.80 11.10
N PHE A 541 -0.27 16.73 12.35
CA PHE A 541 0.54 16.38 13.50
C PHE A 541 0.27 14.96 13.90
N PHE A 542 1.35 14.27 14.17
CA PHE A 542 1.30 13.00 14.85
C PHE A 542 1.82 13.27 16.27
N GLN A 543 0.88 13.51 17.19
CA GLN A 543 1.18 13.30 18.61
C GLN A 543 1.41 11.79 18.80
N TYR A 544 2.10 11.32 19.82
CA TYR A 544 1.80 10.12 20.62
C TYR A 544 2.98 9.79 21.51
#